data_AF-R5QKX6-F1
#
_entry.id   AF-R5QKX6-F1
#
_cell.length_a   1.000
_cell.length_b   1.000
_cell.length_c   1.000
_cell.angle_alpha   90.00
_cell.angle_beta   90.00
_cell.angle_gamma   90.00
#
_symmetry.space_group_name_H-M   'P 1'
#
loop_
_entity.id
_entity.type
_entity.pdbx_description
1 polymer ?
#
loop_
_entity_poly.entity_id
_entity_poly.type
_entity_poly.pdbx_seq_one_letter_code
_entity_poly.pdbx_strand_id
1 'polypeptide(L)' 'MNLIDLRYIDDLKDLDLDMVDISKPAPESEPNRQFYFMAKARSWVKKKSEELGRPMTFFTQTFGCPRVTIHIIC' A
#
# COMPACT_ATOMS: atom_id res chain seq x y z
N MET A 1 14.09 -8.59 -9.73
CA MET A 1 13.91 -8.20 -8.31
C MET A 1 12.93 -9.17 -7.71
N ASN A 2 13.24 -9.76 -6.55
CA ASN A 2 12.35 -10.70 -5.88
C ASN A 2 11.28 -9.90 -5.14
N LEU A 3 10.05 -9.91 -5.63
CA LEU A 3 8.93 -9.24 -4.99
C LEU A 3 8.45 -10.04 -3.78
N ILE A 4 8.00 -9.33 -2.75
CA ILE A 4 7.61 -9.86 -1.45
C ILE A 4 6.12 -10.24 -1.47
N ASP A 5 5.82 -11.52 -1.25
CA ASP A 5 4.44 -12.03 -1.17
C ASP A 5 3.96 -12.06 0.29
N LEU A 6 3.12 -11.08 0.66
CA LEU A 6 2.63 -10.87 2.03
C LEU A 6 1.72 -11.98 2.57
N ARG A 7 1.39 -13.01 1.77
CA ARG A 7 0.57 -14.15 2.23
C ARG A 7 1.35 -15.15 3.07
N TYR A 8 2.67 -15.18 2.95
CA TYR A 8 3.53 -16.21 3.55
C TYR A 8 4.57 -15.62 4.51
N ILE A 9 4.32 -14.41 5.01
CA ILE A 9 5.25 -13.67 5.86
C ILE A 9 4.60 -13.47 7.21
N ASP A 10 5.26 -14.00 8.24
CA ASP A 10 4.85 -13.85 9.63
C ASP A 10 5.55 -12.66 10.31
N ASP A 11 6.78 -12.32 9.87
CA ASP A 11 7.57 -11.21 10.38
C ASP A 11 7.51 -9.99 9.45
N LEU A 12 6.79 -8.96 9.88
CA LEU A 12 6.62 -7.68 9.15
C LEU A 12 7.61 -6.60 9.56
N LYS A 13 8.60 -6.94 10.39
CA LYS A 13 9.64 -5.98 10.82
C LYS A 13 10.46 -5.61 9.59
N ASP A 14 10.62 -4.31 9.36
CA ASP A 14 11.39 -3.73 8.25
C ASP A 14 10.85 -4.02 6.84
N LEU A 15 9.53 -4.23 6.70
CA LEU A 15 8.89 -4.40 5.39
C LEU A 15 9.01 -3.14 4.52
N ASP A 16 9.70 -3.26 3.39
CA ASP A 16 9.67 -2.26 2.32
C ASP A 16 8.42 -2.41 1.45
N LEU A 17 7.52 -1.42 1.53
CA LEU A 17 6.27 -1.37 0.76
C LEU A 17 6.48 -1.27 -0.74
N ASP A 18 7.64 -0.78 -1.21
CA ASP A 18 7.93 -0.68 -2.64
C ASP A 18 8.34 -2.05 -3.24
N MET A 19 8.67 -3.03 -2.40
CA MET A 19 9.05 -4.39 -2.82
C MET A 19 7.89 -5.39 -2.76
N VAL A 20 6.71 -4.97 -2.31
CA VAL A 20 5.53 -5.84 -2.17
C VAL A 20 4.95 -6.22 -3.54
N ASP A 21 4.65 -7.50 -3.73
CA ASP A 21 3.96 -8.00 -4.92
C ASP A 21 2.47 -7.66 -4.88
N ILE A 22 2.09 -6.55 -5.50
CA ILE A 22 0.69 -6.11 -5.61
C ILE A 22 -0.11 -6.83 -6.72
N SER A 23 0.53 -7.68 -7.54
CA SER A 23 -0.14 -8.42 -8.63
C SER A 23 -0.89 -9.65 -8.14
N LYS A 24 -0.51 -10.15 -6.97
CA LYS A 24 -1.10 -11.33 -6.34
C LYS A 24 -2.38 -10.99 -5.55
N PRO A 25 -3.22 -12.00 -5.25
CA PRO A 25 -4.41 -11.79 -4.43
C PRO A 25 -4.04 -11.21 -3.06
N ALA A 26 -4.92 -10.34 -2.54
CA ALA A 26 -4.73 -9.73 -1.24
C ALA A 26 -4.67 -10.80 -0.13
N PRO A 27 -3.77 -10.66 0.86
CA PRO A 27 -3.76 -11.51 2.05
C PRO A 27 -5.10 -11.42 2.81
N GLU A 28 -5.52 -12.54 3.42
CA GLU A 28 -6.73 -12.59 4.25
C GLU A 28 -6.47 -12.18 5.70
N SER A 29 -5.24 -12.39 6.19
CA SER A 29 -4.84 -12.06 7.55
C SER A 29 -4.49 -10.58 7.71
N GLU A 30 -4.97 -10.00 8.80
CA GLU A 30 -4.46 -8.73 9.31
C GLU A 30 -3.24 -9.01 10.22
N PRO A 31 -2.18 -8.19 10.20
CA PRO A 31 -2.05 -6.90 9.52
C PRO A 31 -1.50 -6.95 8.07
N ASN A 32 -1.15 -8.13 7.53
CA ASN A 32 -0.57 -8.28 6.19
C ASN A 32 -1.42 -7.61 5.09
N ARG A 33 -2.74 -7.74 5.23
CA ARG A 33 -3.72 -7.11 4.34
C ARG A 33 -3.65 -5.58 4.34
N GLN A 34 -3.44 -4.93 5.50
CA GLN A 34 -3.22 -3.47 5.55
C GLN A 34 -1.98 -3.04 4.76
N PHE A 35 -0.85 -3.71 4.96
CA PHE A 35 0.38 -3.39 4.24
C PHE A 35 0.26 -3.60 2.72
N TYR A 36 -0.47 -4.63 2.29
CA TYR A 36 -0.77 -4.86 0.87
C TYR A 36 -1.51 -3.68 0.24
N PHE A 37 -2.56 -3.16 0.89
CA PHE A 37 -3.30 -2.01 0.36
C PHE A 37 -2.50 -0.70 0.42
N MET A 38 -1.62 -0.53 1.41
CA MET A 38 -0.70 0.61 1.46
C MET A 38 0.31 0.59 0.30
N ALA A 39 0.90 -0.55 -0.01
CA ALA A 39 1.79 -0.72 -1.16
C ALA A 39 1.05 -0.43 -2.48
N LYS A 40 -0.17 -0.96 -2.62
CA LYS A 40 -1.02 -0.70 -3.78
C LYS A 40 -1.34 0.78 -3.95
N ALA A 41 -1.71 1.49 -2.88
CA ALA A 41 -1.96 2.92 -2.92
C ALA A 41 -0.71 3.71 -3.35
N ARG A 42 0.48 3.35 -2.86
CA ARG A 42 1.75 3.97 -3.30
C ARG A 42 1.99 3.80 -4.81
N SER A 43 1.76 2.61 -5.35
CA SER A 43 1.90 2.36 -6.79
C SER A 43 0.99 3.26 -7.63
N TRP A 44 -0.26 3.45 -7.18
CA TRP A 44 -1.24 4.32 -7.83
C TRP A 44 -0.85 5.79 -7.75
N VAL A 45 -0.37 6.24 -6.60
CA VAL A 45 0.13 7.61 -6.41
C VAL A 45 1.31 7.88 -7.33
N LYS A 46 2.29 6.98 -7.41
CA LYS A 46 3.46 7.12 -8.30
C LYS A 46 3.03 7.25 -9.76
N LYS A 47 2.21 6.31 -10.25
CA LYS A 47 1.66 6.35 -11.61
C LYS A 47 0.91 7.66 -11.88
N LYS A 48 0.07 8.10 -10.93
CA LYS A 48 -0.74 9.30 -11.14
C LYS A 48 0.08 10.58 -11.09
N SER A 49 1.10 10.62 -10.23
CA SER A 49 2.05 11.73 -10.15
C SER A 49 2.86 11.88 -11.43
N GLU A 50 3.30 10.76 -12.02
CA GLU A 50 3.98 10.73 -13.32
C GLU A 50 3.06 11.22 -14.45
N GLU A 51 1.79 10.79 -14.48
CA GLU A 51 0.79 11.25 -15.44
C GLU A 51 0.54 12.77 -15.36
N LEU A 52 0.59 13.35 -14.17
CA LEU A 52 0.29 14.77 -13.94
C LEU A 52 1.52 15.68 -13.96
N GLY A 53 2.73 15.11 -13.91
CA GLY A 53 3.98 15.86 -13.83
C GLY A 53 4.16 16.65 -12.53
N ARG A 54 3.39 16.35 -11.48
CA ARG A 54 3.47 17.02 -10.15
C ARG A 54 3.30 16.02 -9.01
N PRO A 55 3.88 16.28 -7.83
CA PRO A 55 3.67 15.43 -6.65
C PRO A 55 2.19 15.46 -6.23
N MET A 56 1.64 14.28 -5.94
CA MET A 56 0.27 14.14 -5.44
C MET A 56 0.20 14.49 -3.96
N THR A 57 -0.92 15.07 -3.53
CA THR A 57 -1.22 15.27 -2.11
C THR A 57 -2.25 14.24 -1.67
N PHE A 58 -2.28 13.91 -0.38
CA PHE A 58 -3.32 13.04 0.15
C PHE A 58 -3.82 13.58 1.48
N PHE A 59 -5.07 13.27 1.76
CA PHE A 59 -5.68 13.50 3.06
C PHE A 59 -6.10 12.14 3.63
N THR A 60 -5.72 11.88 4.87
CA THR A 60 -6.11 10.66 5.58
C THR A 60 -7.13 11.03 6.65
N GLN A 61 -8.29 10.39 6.61
CA GLN A 61 -9.31 10.50 7.65
C GLN A 61 -9.44 9.14 8.32
N THR A 62 -8.87 9.01 9.52
CA THR A 62 -8.92 7.78 10.29
C THR A 62 -10.01 7.87 11.35
N PHE A 63 -11.04 7.02 11.27
CA PHE A 63 -12.02 6.83 12.33
C PHE A 63 -11.71 5.55 13.11
N GLY A 64 -10.73 5.56 14.02
CA GLY A 64 -10.42 4.42 14.92
C GLY A 64 -9.98 3.09 14.25
N CYS A 65 -9.53 2.13 15.08
CA CYS A 65 -8.87 0.85 14.73
C CYS A 65 -9.63 -0.06 13.72
N PRO A 66 -8.98 -0.79 12.79
CA PRO A 66 -7.72 -0.60 12.06
C PRO A 66 -8.01 -0.22 10.58
N ARG A 67 -9.12 0.50 10.32
CA ARG A 67 -9.54 0.83 8.95
C ARG A 67 -8.84 2.09 8.47
N VAL A 68 -7.84 1.92 7.61
CA VAL A 68 -7.13 3.02 6.95
C VAL A 68 -7.84 3.35 5.63
N THR A 69 -8.50 4.50 5.57
CA THR A 69 -9.07 5.06 4.34
C THR A 69 -8.15 6.15 3.81
N ILE A 70 -7.62 5.98 2.60
CA ILE A 70 -6.74 6.96 1.95
C ILE A 70 -7.51 7.68 0.86
N HIS A 71 -7.69 9.00 1.01
CA HIS A 71 -8.21 9.86 -0.04
C HIS A 71 -7.05 10.55 -0.75
N ILE A 72 -6.75 10.10 -1.97
CA ILE A 72 -5.74 10.72 -2.84
C ILE A 72 -6.38 11.93 -3.52
N ILE A 73 -5.82 13.12 -3.31
CA ILE A 73 -6.30 14.37 -3.88
C ILE A 73 -5.31 14.80 -4.98
N CYS A 74 -5.83 14.99 -6.18
CA CYS A 74 -5.07 15.46 -7.35
C CYS A 74 -4.73 16.93 -7.20
#